data_AF-A0A4R9BIR5-F1
#
_entry.id   AF-A0A4R9BIR5-F1
#
_cell.length_a   1.000
_cell.length_b   1.000
_cell.length_c   1.000
_cell.angle_alpha   90.00
_cell.angle_beta   90.00
_cell.angle_gamma   90.00
#
_symmetry.space_group_name_H-M   'P 1'
#
loop_
_entity.id
_entity.type
_entity.pdbx_description
1 polymer ?
#
loop_
_entity_poly.entity_id
_entity_poly.type
_entity_poly.pdbx_seq_one_letter_code
_entity_poly.pdbx_strand_id
1 'polypeptide(L)'
;MSTWADIDELDDHYLGLPGANVVATEALLMLQDNLADVMAAKAMMCVHGDAGLGKTLSVNTSLRALAPADVCRVQFRARPTPRDIRHVLFEALGIGGTPP
;
A
#
# COMPACT_ATOMS: atom_id res chain seq x y z
N MET A 1 -11.15 17.78 -2.61
CA MET A 1 -10.99 16.63 -1.70
C MET A 1 -9.60 16.10 -1.95
N SER A 2 -8.68 16.24 -0.98
CA SER A 2 -7.24 16.12 -1.18
C SER A 2 -6.87 14.75 -1.74
N THR A 3 -6.18 14.76 -2.88
CA THR A 3 -5.55 13.61 -3.53
C THR A 3 -4.41 13.10 -2.67
N TRP A 4 -4.48 11.83 -2.26
CA TRP A 4 -3.46 11.08 -1.53
C TRP A 4 -2.27 10.73 -2.43
N ALA A 5 -1.78 11.70 -3.21
CA ALA A 5 -0.62 11.54 -4.08
C ALA A 5 0.71 11.62 -3.31
N ASP A 6 0.68 12.18 -2.10
CA ASP A 6 1.82 12.23 -1.17
C ASP A 6 1.42 11.50 0.10
N ILE A 7 1.80 10.22 0.22
CA ILE A 7 1.89 9.57 1.52
C ILE A 7 3.38 9.51 1.83
N ASP A 8 3.82 10.43 2.68
CA ASP A 8 5.21 10.60 3.09
C ASP A 8 5.67 9.38 3.92
N GLU A 9 6.98 9.12 4.01
CA GLU A 9 7.53 8.07 4.87
C GLU A 9 7.07 8.22 6.33
N LEU A 10 6.80 9.46 6.76
CA LEU A 10 6.27 9.81 8.08
C LEU A 10 4.84 9.30 8.32
N ASP A 11 4.04 9.13 7.27
CA ASP A 11 2.62 8.71 7.37
C ASP A 11 2.45 7.19 7.54
N ASP A 12 3.50 6.42 7.29
CA ASP A 12 3.44 4.97 7.45
C ASP A 12 3.48 4.53 8.91
N HIS A 13 4.15 5.32 9.75
CA HIS A 13 4.16 5.08 11.17
C HIS A 13 2.82 5.53 11.76
N TYR A 14 2.06 4.58 12.30
CA TYR A 14 0.72 4.84 12.83
C TYR A 14 0.63 6.02 13.82
N LEU A 15 1.69 6.26 14.61
CA LEU A 15 1.75 7.36 15.57
C LEU A 15 2.58 8.57 15.12
N GLY A 16 3.22 8.51 13.93
CA GLY A 16 4.07 9.59 13.40
C GLY A 16 5.13 10.13 14.39
N LEU A 17 5.75 9.27 15.20
CA LEU A 17 6.61 9.71 16.30
C LEU A 17 7.96 10.22 15.76
N PRO A 18 8.41 11.42 16.18
CA PRO A 18 9.73 11.93 15.79
C PRO A 18 10.85 10.96 16.19
N GLY A 19 11.70 10.60 15.24
CA GLY A 19 12.83 9.70 15.46
C GLY A 19 12.49 8.22 15.61
N ALA A 20 11.23 7.82 15.38
CA ALA A 20 10.89 6.41 15.25
C ALA A 20 11.51 5.82 13.97
N ASN A 21 11.99 4.59 14.04
CA ASN A 21 12.63 3.90 12.94
C ASN A 21 11.98 2.54 12.71
N VAL A 22 11.90 2.11 11.45
CA VAL A 22 11.48 0.75 11.10
C VAL A 22 12.60 -0.22 11.44
N VAL A 23 12.27 -1.27 12.18
CA VAL A 23 13.21 -2.33 12.55
C VAL A 23 13.05 -3.50 11.59
N ALA A 24 14.17 -3.97 11.03
CA ALA A 24 14.23 -5.13 10.14
C ALA A 24 14.00 -6.45 10.90
N THR A 25 12.73 -6.75 11.17
CA THR A 25 12.32 -8.04 11.75
C THR A 25 12.34 -9.13 10.67
N GLU A 26 12.43 -10.39 11.08
CA GLU A 26 12.33 -11.53 10.15
C GLU A 26 11.05 -11.49 9.31
N ALA A 27 9.92 -11.08 9.92
CA ALA A 27 8.64 -10.94 9.22
C ALA A 27 8.68 -9.82 8.15
N LEU A 28 9.37 -8.71 8.42
CA LEU A 28 9.54 -7.64 7.43
C LEU A 28 10.41 -8.09 6.26
N LEU A 29 11.53 -8.76 6.54
CA LEU A 29 12.44 -9.28 5.52
C LEU A 29 11.74 -10.32 4.64
N MET A 30 11.04 -11.28 5.25
CA MET A 30 10.27 -12.29 4.52
C MET A 30 9.17 -11.65 3.64
N LEU A 31 8.51 -10.60 4.12
CA LEU A 31 7.52 -9.88 3.33
C LEU A 31 8.15 -9.16 2.12
N GLN A 32 9.33 -8.57 2.29
CA GLN A 32 10.07 -7.94 1.20
C GLN A 32 10.45 -8.94 0.11
N ASP A 33 10.99 -10.11 0.49
CA ASP A 33 11.34 -11.18 -0.45
C ASP A 33 10.09 -11.68 -1.20
N ASN A 34 9.02 -11.96 -0.48
CA ASN A 34 7.75 -12.39 -1.09
C ASN A 34 7.18 -11.35 -2.07
N LEU A 35 7.27 -10.05 -1.75
CA LEU A 35 6.83 -8.98 -2.65
C LEU A 35 7.65 -8.98 -3.94
N ALA A 36 8.97 -9.12 -3.85
CA ALA A 36 9.84 -9.19 -5.03
C ALA A 36 9.46 -10.36 -5.94
N ASP A 37 9.24 -11.55 -5.37
CA ASP A 37 8.81 -12.74 -6.12
C ASP A 37 7.44 -12.55 -6.78
N VAL A 38 6.47 -11.98 -6.05
CA VAL A 38 5.11 -11.72 -6.57
C VAL A 38 5.14 -10.72 -7.71
N MET A 39 5.95 -9.66 -7.59
CA MET A 39 6.13 -8.67 -8.66
C MET A 39 6.75 -9.30 -9.90
N ALA A 40 7.81 -10.11 -9.74
CA ALA A 40 8.45 -10.83 -10.84
C ALA A 40 7.47 -11.78 -11.56
N ALA A 41 6.62 -12.47 -10.79
CA ALA A 41 5.59 -13.37 -11.31
C ALA A 41 4.34 -12.66 -11.87
N LYS A 42 4.22 -11.34 -11.70
CA LYS A 42 2.99 -10.57 -11.97
C LYS A 42 1.76 -11.17 -11.28
N ALA A 43 1.95 -11.67 -10.06
CA ALA A 43 0.93 -12.32 -9.27
C ALA A 43 0.22 -11.31 -8.34
N MET A 44 -0.77 -11.80 -7.58
CA MET A 44 -1.43 -11.04 -6.52
C MET A 44 -1.05 -11.61 -5.16
N MET A 45 -0.77 -10.73 -4.19
CA MET A 45 -0.49 -11.08 -2.80
C MET A 45 -1.54 -10.45 -1.87
N CYS A 46 -1.90 -11.18 -0.82
CA CYS A 46 -2.71 -10.66 0.28
C CYS A 46 -1.90 -10.75 1.58
N VAL A 47 -1.71 -9.62 2.25
CA VAL A 47 -1.09 -9.57 3.58
C VAL A 47 -2.20 -9.45 4.62
N HIS A 48 -2.33 -10.45 5.49
CA HIS A 48 -3.40 -10.54 6.49
C HIS A 48 -2.85 -10.75 7.90
N GLY A 49 -3.70 -10.54 8.91
CA GLY A 49 -3.35 -10.64 10.33
C GLY A 49 -4.06 -9.56 11.17
N ASP A 50 -3.95 -9.67 12.48
CA ASP A 50 -4.63 -8.78 13.43
C ASP A 50 -4.21 -7.31 13.30
N ALA A 51 -5.05 -6.41 13.84
CA ALA A 51 -4.77 -4.99 13.85
C ALA A 51 -3.49 -4.68 14.65
N GLY A 52 -2.71 -3.71 14.20
CA GLY A 52 -1.47 -3.29 14.88
C GLY A 52 -0.22 -4.12 14.57
N LEU A 53 -0.32 -5.24 13.83
CA LEU A 53 0.85 -6.08 13.47
C LEU A 53 1.75 -5.50 12.36
N GLY A 54 1.62 -4.21 12.03
CA GLY A 54 2.51 -3.55 11.07
C GLY A 54 2.29 -3.87 9.59
N LYS A 55 1.22 -4.57 9.20
CA LYS A 55 0.96 -4.96 7.79
C LYS A 55 1.12 -3.82 6.78
N THR A 56 0.45 -2.70 7.03
CA THR A 56 0.51 -1.51 6.17
C THR A 56 1.90 -0.91 6.13
N LEU A 57 2.54 -0.73 7.30
CA LEU A 57 3.92 -0.24 7.42
C LEU A 57 4.90 -1.11 6.63
N SER A 58 4.84 -2.43 6.80
CA SER A 58 5.74 -3.37 6.14
C SER A 58 5.56 -3.37 4.63
N VAL A 59 4.32 -3.39 4.13
CA VAL A 59 4.05 -3.32 2.68
C VAL A 59 4.57 -2.02 2.09
N ASN A 60 4.27 -0.88 2.71
CA ASN A 60 4.68 0.41 2.16
C ASN A 60 6.20 0.60 2.21
N THR A 61 6.85 0.20 3.30
CA THR A 61 8.31 0.25 3.42
C THR A 61 8.99 -0.61 2.35
N SER A 62 8.51 -1.84 2.15
CA SER A 62 9.05 -2.73 1.11
C SER A 62 8.78 -2.22 -0.31
N LEU A 63 7.59 -1.70 -0.59
CA LEU A 63 7.26 -1.15 -1.91
C LEU A 63 8.06 0.12 -2.24
N ARG A 64 8.39 0.96 -1.27
CA ARG A 64 9.34 2.07 -1.50
C ARG A 64 10.72 1.58 -1.88
N ALA A 65 11.20 0.50 -1.25
CA ALA A 65 12.50 -0.06 -1.58
C ALA A 65 12.51 -0.74 -2.97
N LEU A 66 11.42 -1.42 -3.35
CA LEU A 66 11.36 -2.24 -4.56
C LEU A 66 10.81 -1.51 -5.80
N ALA A 67 9.90 -0.56 -5.62
CA ALA A 67 9.18 0.14 -6.70
C ALA A 67 8.80 1.59 -6.32
N PRO A 68 9.77 2.47 -5.99
CA PRO A 68 9.49 3.80 -5.44
C PRO A 68 8.63 4.71 -6.34
N ALA A 69 8.62 4.49 -7.66
CA ALA A 69 7.89 5.32 -8.63
C ALA A 69 6.63 4.63 -9.19
N ASP A 70 6.42 3.34 -8.93
CA ASP A 70 5.43 2.51 -9.63
C ASP A 70 4.39 1.91 -8.66
N VAL A 71 3.94 2.72 -7.70
CA VAL A 71 3.00 2.29 -6.66
C VAL A 71 1.76 3.17 -6.66
N CYS A 72 0.61 2.59 -6.97
CA CYS A 72 -0.70 3.22 -6.82
C CYS A 72 -1.38 2.69 -5.55
N ARG A 73 -1.57 3.57 -4.55
CA ARG A 73 -2.22 3.20 -3.28
C ARG A 73 -3.69 3.60 -3.31
N VAL A 74 -4.56 2.66 -2.97
CA VAL A 74 -6.00 2.90 -2.82
C VAL A 74 -6.51 2.34 -1.51
N GLN A 75 -7.51 2.99 -0.94
CA GLN A 75 -8.22 2.51 0.24
C GLN A 75 -9.70 2.37 -0.09
N PHE A 76 -10.26 1.21 0.26
CA PHE A 76 -11.69 0.96 0.14
C PHE A 76 -12.36 1.12 1.50
N ARG A 77 -13.59 1.63 1.48
CA ARG A 77 -14.49 1.55 2.64
C ARG A 77 -14.79 0.09 2.97
N ALA A 78 -15.24 -0.15 4.20
CA ALA A 78 -15.77 -1.47 4.57
C ALA A 78 -16.90 -1.89 3.61
N ARG A 79 -16.87 -3.15 3.17
CA ARG A 79 -17.84 -3.76 2.23
C ARG A 79 -18.05 -2.88 0.98
N PRO A 80 -17.01 -2.68 0.16
CA PRO A 80 -17.15 -1.90 -1.06
C PRO A 80 -18.01 -2.68 -2.07
N THR A 81 -18.87 -1.98 -2.79
CA THR A 81 -19.56 -2.55 -3.95
C THR A 81 -18.61 -2.57 -5.15
N PRO A 82 -18.88 -3.41 -6.18
CA PRO A 82 -18.12 -3.34 -7.43
C PRO A 82 -18.09 -1.93 -8.06
N ARG A 83 -19.16 -1.12 -7.87
CA ARG A 83 -19.19 0.27 -8.34
C ARG A 83 -18.20 1.15 -7.58
N ASP A 84 -18.13 1.00 -6.25
CA ASP A 84 -17.16 1.74 -5.43
C ASP A 84 -15.72 1.40 -5.86
N ILE A 85 -15.45 0.11 -6.09
CA ILE A 85 -14.11 -0.34 -6.52
C ILE A 85 -13.73 0.32 -7.85
N ARG A 86 -14.63 0.27 -8.85
CA ARG A 86 -14.37 0.88 -10.15
C ARG A 86 -14.13 2.38 -10.06
N HIS A 87 -14.94 3.11 -9.29
CA HIS A 87 -14.77 4.56 -9.14
C HIS A 87 -13.43 4.90 -8.50
N VAL A 88 -13.07 4.21 -7.40
CA VAL A 88 -11.80 4.44 -6.71
C VAL A 88 -10.60 4.16 -7.63
N LEU A 89 -10.63 3.06 -8.38
CA LEU A 89 -9.56 2.71 -9.32
C LEU A 89 -9.49 3.67 -10.51
N PHE A 90 -10.65 4.11 -11.04
CA PHE A 90 -10.70 5.06 -12.15
C PHE A 90 -10.00 6.37 -11.81
N GLU A 91 -10.32 6.93 -10.63
CA GLU A 91 -9.70 8.15 -10.12
C GLU A 91 -8.20 7.93 -9.81
N ALA A 92 -7.86 6.86 -9.09
CA ALA A 92 -6.49 6.61 -8.65
C ALA A 92 -5.52 6.32 -9.80
N LEU A 93 -6.00 5.72 -10.89
CA LEU A 93 -5.20 5.44 -12.09
C LEU A 93 -5.24 6.60 -13.11
N GLY A 94 -5.95 7.69 -12.82
CA GLY A 94 -6.04 8.85 -13.71
C GLY A 94 -6.62 8.51 -15.09
N ILE A 95 -7.55 7.57 -15.15
CA ILE A 95 -8.14 7.14 -16.43
C ILE A 95 -8.95 8.30 -17.00
N GLY A 96 -8.65 8.74 -18.23
CA GLY A 96 -9.40 9.80 -18.88
C GLY A 96 -10.83 9.38 -19.23
N GLY A 97 -11.80 10.29 -19.08
CA GLY A 97 -13.19 10.09 -19.50
C GLY A 97 -14.20 10.22 -18.37
N THR A 98 -15.37 9.59 -18.53
CA THR A 98 -16.44 9.60 -17.53
C THR A 98 -16.35 8.36 -16.63
N PRO A 99 -16.40 8.53 -15.29
CA PRO A 99 -16.39 7.39 -14.35
C PRO A 99 -17.59 6.43 -14.54
N PRO A 100 -17.39 5.09 -14.38
CA PRO A 100 -18.38 4.04 -14.68
C PRO A 100 -19.30 3.59 -13.52
#